data_AF-A0A922MT26-F1
#
_entry.id   AF-A0A922MT26-F1
#
_cell.length_a   1.000
_cell.length_b   1.000
_cell.length_c   1.000
_cell.angle_alpha   90.00
_cell.angle_beta   90.00
_cell.angle_gamma   90.00
#
_symmetry.space_group_name_H-M   'P 1'
#
loop_
_entity.id
_entity.type
_entity.pdbx_description
1 polymer ?
#
loop_
_entity_poly.entity_id
_entity_poly.type
_entity_poly.pdbx_seq_one_letter_code
_entity_poly.pdbx_strand_id
1 'polypeptide(L)'
;MRGQGLIENLDSLMAQAKESRSGVMHEVEWRGRKVTVKPEKVRLFLIALQDLDKSVANADSVQAKIDILENILMDCKDAISAIKDEIKSDPKLKSASEIQMSGINYLLSYLMYLRLMRTIDRNNLLVQQAEEARKNNIQIDGKKVRPQDLTRLYEIILQNLTELQQLPGFESDAAYQQEIETLTKAYRAFRCYYIAQVLTGLRRFREALAMLERCSNYSAESLSTKLDDKRLVEKLQMLKKDIESCKFEVHADSVLEDDEDQDEDMKYASGKSYKDKKPLVDRLDEYREDTQVLTKNPNVYKMPPSMEAIPCKPLFFDLACNFVEFPNLDDKTGAADSKKQGAGLTGLVKGFLGWGKSDK
;
A
#
# COMPACT_ATOMS: atom_id res chain seq x y z
N MET A 1 -14.67 -58.47 -42.13
CA MET A 1 -14.55 -58.69 -40.67
C MET A 1 -13.17 -58.28 -40.14
N ARG A 2 -12.76 -57.01 -40.24
CA ARG A 2 -11.45 -56.52 -39.75
C ARG A 2 -11.53 -55.28 -38.84
N GLY A 3 -12.74 -54.78 -38.54
CA GLY A 3 -12.95 -53.56 -37.76
C GLY A 3 -13.29 -53.76 -36.29
N GLN A 4 -13.90 -54.90 -35.90
CA GLN A 4 -14.34 -55.13 -34.53
C GLN A 4 -13.18 -55.46 -33.56
N GLY A 5 -12.22 -56.28 -34.00
CA GLY A 5 -11.06 -56.62 -33.15
C GLY A 5 -10.08 -55.48 -32.89
N LEU A 6 -10.17 -54.36 -33.63
CA LEU A 6 -9.29 -53.20 -33.40
C LEU A 6 -9.83 -52.30 -32.28
N ILE A 7 -11.16 -52.21 -32.14
CA ILE A 7 -11.84 -51.44 -31.09
C ILE A 7 -11.73 -52.19 -29.76
N GLU A 8 -11.94 -53.51 -29.76
CA GLU A 8 -11.79 -54.35 -28.55
C GLU A 8 -10.35 -54.34 -28.02
N ASN A 9 -9.34 -54.31 -28.91
CA ASN A 9 -7.93 -54.17 -28.51
C ASN A 9 -7.60 -52.76 -28.01
N LEU A 10 -8.27 -51.72 -28.50
CA LEU A 10 -8.12 -50.35 -28.01
C LEU A 10 -8.73 -50.20 -26.61
N ASP A 11 -9.92 -50.77 -26.40
CA ASP A 11 -10.58 -50.81 -25.10
C ASP A 11 -9.79 -51.67 -24.10
N SER A 12 -9.20 -52.80 -24.53
CA SER A 12 -8.35 -53.62 -23.66
C SER A 12 -7.03 -52.94 -23.33
N LEU A 13 -6.44 -52.19 -24.28
CA LEU A 13 -5.23 -51.40 -24.04
C LEU A 13 -5.51 -50.18 -23.17
N MET A 14 -6.68 -49.53 -23.30
CA MET A 14 -7.12 -48.49 -22.38
C MET A 14 -7.43 -49.04 -20.99
N ALA A 15 -8.00 -50.25 -20.89
CA ALA A 15 -8.22 -50.95 -19.64
C ALA A 15 -6.89 -51.36 -18.98
N GLN A 16 -5.94 -51.94 -19.72
CA GLN A 16 -4.59 -52.27 -19.23
C GLN A 16 -3.75 -51.04 -18.88
N ALA A 17 -3.92 -49.92 -19.60
CA ALA A 17 -3.28 -48.65 -19.25
C ALA A 17 -3.88 -48.03 -17.97
N LYS A 18 -5.18 -48.24 -17.72
CA LYS A 18 -5.84 -47.91 -16.45
C LYS A 18 -5.40 -48.85 -15.32
N GLU A 19 -5.27 -50.15 -15.58
CA GLU A 19 -4.85 -51.17 -14.60
C GLU A 19 -3.38 -51.02 -14.20
N SER A 20 -2.49 -50.69 -15.14
CA SER A 20 -1.06 -50.47 -14.88
C SER A 20 -0.74 -49.14 -14.19
N ARG A 21 -1.60 -48.12 -14.35
CA ARG A 21 -1.56 -46.88 -13.53
C ARG A 21 -2.27 -47.05 -12.18
N SER A 22 -3.14 -48.04 -12.05
CA SER A 22 -3.73 -48.48 -10.80
C SER A 22 -2.72 -49.31 -10.00
N GLY A 23 -1.69 -48.65 -9.46
CA GLY A 23 -1.10 -49.16 -8.22
C GLY A 23 -2.25 -49.26 -7.23
N VAL A 24 -2.64 -50.49 -6.85
CA VAL A 24 -3.91 -50.68 -6.15
C VAL A 24 -3.86 -49.98 -4.79
N MET A 25 -4.47 -48.80 -4.73
CA MET A 25 -4.46 -47.97 -3.54
C MET A 25 -5.45 -48.54 -2.53
N HIS A 26 -4.99 -49.53 -1.76
CA HIS A 26 -5.78 -50.22 -0.74
C HIS A 26 -5.77 -49.51 0.60
N GLU A 27 -4.82 -48.60 0.82
CA GLU A 27 -4.64 -47.90 2.08
C GLU A 27 -4.18 -46.47 1.80
N VAL A 28 -4.57 -45.54 2.68
CA VAL A 28 -4.10 -44.16 2.68
C VAL A 28 -3.66 -43.76 4.08
N GLU A 29 -2.56 -43.00 4.15
CA GLU A 29 -2.05 -42.44 5.39
C GLU A 29 -2.33 -40.93 5.41
N TRP A 30 -2.92 -40.45 6.51
CA TRP A 30 -3.11 -39.04 6.77
C TRP A 30 -2.90 -38.78 8.27
N ARG A 31 -2.20 -37.71 8.63
CA ARG A 31 -1.89 -37.31 10.02
C ARG A 31 -1.51 -38.48 10.94
N GLY A 32 -0.64 -39.37 10.46
CA GLY A 32 -0.09 -40.51 11.21
C GLY A 32 -1.04 -41.70 11.38
N ARG A 33 -2.23 -41.69 10.76
CA ARG A 33 -3.17 -42.81 10.77
C ARG A 33 -3.35 -43.38 9.37
N LYS A 34 -3.24 -44.70 9.27
CA LYS A 34 -3.53 -45.44 8.05
C LYS A 34 -4.95 -46.00 8.06
N VAL A 35 -5.63 -45.90 6.92
CA VAL A 35 -7.00 -46.37 6.74
C VAL A 35 -7.16 -47.08 5.39
N THR A 36 -7.85 -48.21 5.41
CA THR A 36 -8.16 -48.99 4.22
C THR A 36 -9.18 -48.29 3.33
N VAL A 37 -8.93 -48.29 2.02
CA VAL A 37 -9.81 -47.70 1.00
C VAL A 37 -10.49 -48.82 0.22
N LYS A 38 -11.78 -49.07 0.51
CA LYS A 38 -12.58 -50.09 -0.17
C LYS A 38 -13.29 -49.56 -1.42
N PRO A 39 -13.98 -48.40 -1.39
CA PRO A 39 -14.75 -47.96 -2.56
C PRO A 39 -13.86 -47.58 -3.73
N GLU A 40 -14.19 -48.10 -4.92
CA GLU A 40 -13.42 -47.86 -6.13
C GLU A 40 -13.34 -46.38 -6.50
N LYS A 41 -14.45 -45.63 -6.38
CA LYS A 41 -14.48 -44.19 -6.63
C LYS A 41 -13.46 -43.42 -5.79
N VAL A 42 -13.29 -43.81 -4.53
CA VAL A 42 -12.33 -43.18 -3.61
C VAL A 42 -10.90 -43.51 -4.03
N ARG A 43 -10.63 -44.77 -4.43
CA ARG A 43 -9.30 -45.16 -4.93
C ARG A 43 -8.91 -44.37 -6.17
N LEU A 44 -9.81 -44.28 -7.16
CA LEU A 44 -9.56 -43.55 -8.40
C LEU A 44 -9.29 -42.07 -8.13
N PHE A 45 -10.08 -41.44 -7.26
CA PHE A 45 -9.87 -40.06 -6.83
C PHE A 45 -8.50 -39.87 -6.16
N LEU A 46 -8.13 -40.73 -5.22
CA LEU A 46 -6.86 -40.61 -4.51
C LEU A 46 -5.65 -40.88 -5.41
N ILE A 47 -5.78 -41.74 -6.42
CA ILE A 47 -4.76 -41.93 -7.47
C ILE A 47 -4.63 -40.66 -8.31
N ALA A 48 -5.75 -40.08 -8.76
CA ALA A 48 -5.74 -38.83 -9.53
C ALA A 48 -5.10 -37.67 -8.74
N LEU A 49 -5.26 -37.66 -7.42
CA LEU A 49 -4.66 -36.67 -6.53
C LEU A 49 -3.12 -36.72 -6.52
N GLN A 50 -2.49 -37.88 -6.75
CA GLN A 50 -1.03 -38.03 -6.72
C GLN A 50 -0.33 -37.26 -7.86
N ASP A 51 -0.99 -37.14 -9.01
CA ASP A 51 -0.47 -36.41 -10.17
C ASP A 51 -1.03 -34.98 -10.29
N LEU A 52 -1.88 -34.56 -9.35
CA LEU A 52 -2.52 -33.25 -9.38
C LEU A 52 -1.49 -32.12 -9.36
N ASP A 53 -0.55 -32.14 -8.42
CA ASP A 53 0.43 -31.05 -8.27
C ASP A 53 1.28 -30.87 -9.52
N LYS A 54 1.65 -31.97 -10.18
CA LYS A 54 2.35 -31.94 -11.48
C LYS A 54 1.46 -31.38 -12.59
N SER A 55 0.19 -31.80 -12.63
CA SER A 55 -0.77 -31.33 -13.64
C SER A 55 -1.04 -29.84 -13.51
N VAL A 56 -1.21 -29.34 -12.28
CA VAL A 56 -1.38 -27.91 -11.98
C VAL A 56 -0.09 -27.13 -12.27
N ALA A 57 1.09 -27.67 -11.97
CA ALA A 57 2.35 -27.01 -12.26
C ALA A 57 2.62 -26.86 -13.77
N ASN A 58 2.24 -27.87 -14.56
CA ASN A 58 2.48 -27.92 -16.00
C ASN A 58 1.42 -27.21 -16.86
N ALA A 59 0.34 -26.70 -16.26
CA ALA A 59 -0.73 -26.05 -16.99
C ALA A 59 -0.31 -24.67 -17.52
N ASP A 60 -0.63 -24.40 -18.79
CA ASP A 60 -0.17 -23.24 -19.56
C ASP A 60 -0.76 -21.89 -19.10
N SER A 61 -1.89 -21.92 -18.40
CA SER A 61 -2.59 -20.70 -17.95
C SER A 61 -3.20 -20.87 -16.57
N VAL A 62 -3.47 -19.75 -15.89
CA VAL A 62 -4.21 -19.74 -14.61
C VAL A 62 -5.59 -20.36 -14.78
N GLN A 63 -6.27 -20.13 -15.91
CA GLN A 63 -7.56 -20.74 -16.20
C GLN A 63 -7.46 -22.26 -16.30
N ALA A 64 -6.46 -22.79 -17.02
CA ALA A 64 -6.25 -24.24 -17.10
C ALA A 64 -5.97 -24.87 -15.72
N LYS A 65 -5.27 -24.16 -14.82
CA LYS A 65 -5.06 -24.61 -13.43
C LYS A 65 -6.38 -24.66 -12.65
N ILE A 66 -7.26 -23.68 -12.84
CA ILE A 66 -8.60 -23.66 -12.24
C ILE A 66 -9.43 -24.85 -12.74
N ASP A 67 -9.44 -25.09 -14.06
CA ASP A 67 -10.23 -26.17 -14.67
C ASP A 67 -9.76 -27.55 -14.16
N ILE A 68 -8.45 -27.77 -14.01
CA ILE A 68 -7.89 -28.99 -13.41
C ILE A 68 -8.40 -29.18 -11.97
N LEU A 69 -8.39 -28.11 -11.17
CA LEU A 69 -8.88 -28.16 -9.79
C LEU A 69 -10.41 -28.33 -9.71
N GLU A 70 -11.17 -27.84 -10.68
CA GLU A 70 -12.62 -28.07 -10.73
C GLU A 70 -12.93 -29.53 -11.02
N ASN A 71 -12.23 -30.15 -11.97
CA ASN A 71 -12.39 -31.57 -12.27
C ASN A 71 -12.09 -32.44 -11.05
N ILE A 72 -10.96 -32.21 -10.37
CA ILE A 72 -10.61 -33.00 -9.17
C ILE A 72 -11.59 -32.78 -8.01
N LEU A 73 -12.20 -31.59 -7.91
CA LEU A 73 -13.26 -31.31 -6.93
C LEU A 73 -14.55 -32.06 -7.23
N MET A 74 -14.90 -32.28 -8.51
CA MET A 74 -16.03 -33.12 -8.90
C MET A 74 -15.77 -34.58 -8.50
N ASP A 75 -14.60 -35.11 -8.82
CA ASP A 75 -14.19 -36.48 -8.43
C ASP A 75 -14.20 -36.65 -6.90
N CYS A 76 -13.76 -35.64 -6.16
CA CYS A 76 -13.78 -35.63 -4.70
C CYS A 76 -15.21 -35.70 -4.14
N LYS A 77 -16.16 -34.97 -4.73
CA LYS A 77 -17.57 -35.00 -4.32
C LYS A 77 -18.18 -36.38 -4.54
N ASP A 78 -17.86 -37.02 -5.66
CA ASP A 78 -18.30 -38.38 -5.98
C ASP A 78 -17.71 -39.42 -5.01
N ALA A 79 -16.44 -39.28 -4.66
CA ALA A 79 -15.77 -40.11 -3.65
C ALA A 79 -16.42 -39.94 -2.25
N ILE A 80 -16.71 -38.70 -1.84
CA ILE A 80 -17.42 -38.41 -0.59
C ILE A 80 -18.82 -39.03 -0.59
N SER A 81 -19.56 -38.94 -1.70
CA SER A 81 -20.88 -39.56 -1.81
C SER A 81 -20.81 -41.07 -1.65
N ALA A 82 -19.85 -41.71 -2.30
CA ALA A 82 -19.66 -43.16 -2.20
C ALA A 82 -19.43 -43.63 -0.75
N ILE A 83 -18.61 -42.89 0.01
CA ILE A 83 -18.36 -43.19 1.43
C ILE A 83 -19.61 -42.94 2.27
N LYS A 84 -20.33 -41.84 2.03
CA LYS A 84 -21.58 -41.55 2.75
C LYS A 84 -22.64 -42.62 2.51
N ASP A 85 -22.72 -43.17 1.30
CA ASP A 85 -23.68 -44.20 0.97
C ASP A 85 -23.30 -45.55 1.60
N GLU A 86 -22.01 -45.90 1.68
CA GLU A 86 -21.53 -47.06 2.44
C GLU A 86 -21.88 -46.94 3.93
N ILE A 87 -21.62 -45.77 4.56
CA ILE A 87 -21.99 -45.51 5.97
C ILE A 87 -23.50 -45.60 6.19
N LYS A 88 -24.31 -45.14 5.24
CA LYS A 88 -25.78 -45.26 5.33
C LYS A 88 -26.24 -46.71 5.24
N SER A 89 -25.58 -47.52 4.40
CA SER A 89 -25.94 -48.91 4.13
C SER A 89 -25.65 -49.87 5.29
N ASP A 90 -24.66 -49.57 6.13
CA ASP A 90 -24.33 -50.37 7.32
C ASP A 90 -24.48 -49.54 8.62
N PRO A 91 -25.55 -49.78 9.41
CA PRO A 91 -25.78 -49.09 10.69
C PRO A 91 -24.63 -49.24 11.70
N LYS A 92 -23.81 -50.30 11.62
CA LYS A 92 -22.66 -50.50 12.51
C LYS A 92 -21.53 -49.50 12.24
N LEU A 93 -21.52 -48.88 11.05
CA LEU A 93 -20.55 -47.84 10.69
C LEU A 93 -20.94 -46.45 11.19
N LYS A 94 -22.19 -46.26 11.66
CA LYS A 94 -22.70 -44.99 12.21
C LYS A 94 -22.25 -44.74 13.65
N SER A 95 -21.98 -45.77 14.44
CA SER A 95 -21.51 -45.60 15.83
C SER A 95 -20.01 -45.31 15.84
N ALA A 96 -19.64 -44.04 15.75
CA ALA A 96 -18.35 -43.57 16.23
C ALA A 96 -18.43 -43.47 17.76
N SER A 97 -17.68 -44.30 18.48
CA SER A 97 -17.42 -44.04 19.89
C SER A 97 -16.69 -42.70 20.01
N GLU A 98 -17.12 -41.83 20.93
CA GLU A 98 -16.55 -40.48 21.17
C GLU A 98 -15.01 -40.48 21.33
N ILE A 99 -14.43 -41.62 21.70
CA ILE A 99 -13.01 -41.77 22.04
C ILE A 99 -12.15 -42.13 20.82
N GLN A 100 -12.71 -42.82 19.81
CA GLN A 100 -11.96 -43.19 18.59
C GLN A 100 -12.88 -43.23 17.38
N MET A 101 -12.58 -42.36 16.40
CA MET A 101 -13.31 -42.28 15.14
C MET A 101 -13.08 -43.56 14.33
N SER A 102 -14.14 -44.18 13.82
CA SER A 102 -14.02 -45.40 13.00
C SER A 102 -13.24 -45.13 11.72
N GLY A 103 -12.62 -46.16 11.13
CA GLY A 103 -11.79 -45.99 9.92
C GLY A 103 -12.54 -45.32 8.77
N ILE A 104 -13.79 -45.70 8.51
CA ILE A 104 -14.59 -45.11 7.44
C ILE A 104 -14.96 -43.64 7.70
N ASN A 105 -15.25 -43.27 8.95
CA ASN A 105 -15.50 -41.87 9.32
C ASN A 105 -14.20 -41.04 9.24
N TYR A 106 -13.05 -41.63 9.60
CA TYR A 106 -11.74 -41.01 9.39
C TYR A 106 -11.43 -40.75 7.93
N LEU A 107 -11.71 -41.72 7.06
CA LEU A 107 -11.59 -41.56 5.61
C LEU A 107 -12.54 -40.47 5.10
N LEU A 108 -13.78 -40.40 5.61
CA LEU A 108 -14.72 -39.34 5.26
C LEU A 108 -14.19 -37.95 5.65
N SER A 109 -13.68 -37.79 6.88
CA SER A 109 -13.07 -36.53 7.32
C SER A 109 -11.86 -36.16 6.46
N TYR A 110 -11.03 -37.14 6.08
CA TYR A 110 -9.90 -36.88 5.18
C TYR A 110 -10.36 -36.39 3.79
N LEU A 111 -11.37 -37.03 3.20
CA LEU A 111 -11.91 -36.58 1.91
C LEU A 111 -12.57 -35.19 2.01
N MET A 112 -13.24 -34.89 3.13
CA MET A 112 -13.78 -33.56 3.40
C MET A 112 -12.67 -32.51 3.51
N TYR A 113 -11.58 -32.82 4.22
CA TYR A 113 -10.38 -32.00 4.29
C TYR A 113 -9.80 -31.73 2.89
N LEU A 114 -9.60 -32.76 2.08
CA LEU A 114 -9.09 -32.63 0.72
C LEU A 114 -9.99 -31.74 -0.16
N ARG A 115 -11.31 -31.94 -0.09
CA ARG A 115 -12.28 -31.08 -0.80
C ARG A 115 -12.11 -29.61 -0.40
N LEU A 116 -12.02 -29.33 0.89
CA LEU A 116 -11.93 -27.97 1.41
C LEU A 116 -10.59 -27.32 1.02
N MET A 117 -9.47 -28.02 1.20
CA MET A 117 -8.15 -27.53 0.79
C MET A 117 -8.07 -27.26 -0.71
N ARG A 118 -8.58 -28.18 -1.55
CA ARG A 118 -8.61 -27.95 -3.01
C ARG A 118 -9.56 -26.83 -3.43
N THR A 119 -10.62 -26.60 -2.67
CA THR A 119 -11.50 -25.44 -2.87
C THR A 119 -10.76 -24.14 -2.54
N ILE A 120 -9.95 -24.12 -1.47
CA ILE A 120 -9.08 -22.99 -1.13
C ILE A 120 -8.03 -22.77 -2.23
N ASP A 121 -7.36 -23.83 -2.71
CA ASP A 121 -6.39 -23.76 -3.81
C ASP A 121 -7.00 -23.13 -5.08
N ARG A 122 -8.21 -23.57 -5.47
CA ARG A 122 -8.94 -22.99 -6.61
C ARG A 122 -9.25 -21.51 -6.38
N ASN A 123 -9.74 -21.15 -5.20
CA ASN A 123 -10.07 -19.76 -4.89
C ASN A 123 -8.83 -18.86 -4.83
N ASN A 124 -7.67 -19.38 -4.40
CA ASN A 124 -6.40 -18.65 -4.49
C ASN A 124 -6.02 -18.32 -5.94
N LEU A 125 -6.29 -19.22 -6.90
CA LEU A 125 -6.08 -18.94 -8.33
C LEU A 125 -7.07 -17.90 -8.86
N LEU A 126 -8.33 -17.93 -8.41
CA LEU A 126 -9.30 -16.88 -8.75
C LEU A 126 -8.88 -15.52 -8.19
N VAL A 127 -8.35 -15.48 -6.97
CA VAL A 127 -7.75 -14.27 -6.39
C VAL A 127 -6.58 -13.79 -7.25
N GLN A 128 -5.66 -14.68 -7.63
CA GLN A 128 -4.54 -14.33 -8.50
C GLN A 128 -5.02 -13.74 -9.83
N GLN A 129 -5.99 -14.38 -10.49
CA GLN A 129 -6.58 -13.89 -11.74
C GLN A 129 -7.22 -12.51 -11.56
N ALA A 130 -7.95 -12.29 -10.46
CA ALA A 130 -8.58 -11.02 -10.14
C ALA A 130 -7.55 -9.91 -9.81
N GLU A 131 -6.50 -10.23 -9.06
CA GLU A 131 -5.38 -9.32 -8.75
C GLU A 131 -4.66 -8.87 -10.04
N GLU A 132 -4.31 -9.82 -10.91
CA GLU A 132 -3.64 -9.55 -12.19
C GLU A 132 -4.53 -8.72 -13.12
N ALA A 133 -5.82 -9.06 -13.22
CA ALA A 133 -6.77 -8.32 -14.02
C ALA A 133 -6.94 -6.88 -13.51
N ARG A 134 -7.02 -6.68 -12.19
CA ARG A 134 -7.11 -5.35 -11.59
C ARG A 134 -5.84 -4.52 -11.85
N LYS A 135 -4.66 -5.12 -11.69
CA LYS A 135 -3.36 -4.45 -11.92
C LYS A 135 -3.20 -4.00 -13.37
N ASN A 136 -3.67 -4.81 -14.32
CA ASN A 136 -3.54 -4.55 -15.75
C ASN A 136 -4.77 -3.88 -16.38
N ASN A 137 -5.77 -3.48 -15.58
CA ASN A 137 -7.06 -2.96 -16.04
C ASN A 137 -7.79 -3.86 -17.06
N ILE A 138 -7.64 -5.17 -16.92
CA ILE A 138 -8.32 -6.19 -17.73
C ILE A 138 -9.70 -6.48 -17.11
N GLN A 139 -10.69 -6.73 -17.96
CA GLN A 139 -12.03 -7.14 -17.55
C GLN A 139 -12.12 -8.67 -17.46
N ILE A 140 -12.80 -9.18 -16.43
CA ILE A 140 -13.21 -10.58 -16.33
C ILE A 140 -14.71 -10.62 -16.57
N ASP A 141 -15.16 -11.45 -17.51
CA ASP A 141 -16.58 -11.56 -17.91
C ASP A 141 -17.23 -10.21 -18.27
N GLY A 142 -16.46 -9.33 -18.93
CA GLY A 142 -16.91 -7.99 -19.32
C GLY A 142 -17.04 -6.99 -18.17
N LYS A 143 -16.55 -7.31 -16.97
CA LYS A 143 -16.60 -6.43 -15.79
C LYS A 143 -15.20 -6.10 -15.28
N LYS A 144 -14.99 -4.84 -14.89
CA LYS A 144 -13.77 -4.42 -14.20
C LYS A 144 -13.75 -5.04 -12.80
N VAL A 145 -12.61 -5.63 -12.42
CA VAL A 145 -12.41 -6.18 -11.07
C VAL A 145 -12.29 -5.03 -10.07
N ARG A 146 -13.12 -5.07 -9.02
CA ARG A 146 -13.12 -4.10 -7.93
C ARG A 146 -12.62 -4.74 -6.63
N PRO A 147 -12.14 -3.95 -5.66
CA PRO A 147 -11.71 -4.47 -4.36
C PRO A 147 -12.78 -5.30 -3.64
N GLN A 148 -14.07 -4.96 -3.81
CA GLN A 148 -15.20 -5.74 -3.26
C GLN A 148 -15.22 -7.19 -3.78
N ASP A 149 -14.84 -7.40 -5.04
CA ASP A 149 -14.85 -8.73 -5.66
C ASP A 149 -13.73 -9.60 -5.03
N LEU A 150 -12.56 -9.01 -4.72
CA LEU A 150 -11.47 -9.67 -3.99
C LEU A 150 -11.85 -9.95 -2.53
N THR A 151 -12.50 -9.00 -1.84
CA THR A 151 -13.05 -9.23 -0.48
C THR A 151 -13.95 -10.48 -0.46
N ARG A 152 -14.85 -10.62 -1.43
CA ARG A 152 -15.75 -11.78 -1.54
C ARG A 152 -14.99 -13.09 -1.74
N LEU A 153 -13.96 -13.11 -2.57
CA LEU A 153 -13.14 -14.32 -2.78
C LEU A 153 -12.45 -14.76 -1.48
N TYR A 154 -11.89 -13.82 -0.72
CA TYR A 154 -11.30 -14.13 0.58
C TYR A 154 -12.33 -14.54 1.64
N GLU A 155 -13.55 -14.01 1.59
CA GLU A 155 -14.65 -14.49 2.45
C GLU A 155 -15.00 -15.95 2.17
N ILE A 156 -15.04 -16.35 0.89
CA ILE A 156 -15.25 -17.75 0.50
C ILE A 156 -14.12 -18.63 1.05
N ILE A 157 -12.86 -18.19 0.96
CA ILE A 157 -11.72 -18.93 1.54
C ILE A 157 -11.89 -19.07 3.06
N LEU A 158 -12.25 -18.00 3.77
CA LEU A 158 -12.47 -18.02 5.21
C LEU A 158 -13.65 -18.90 5.65
N GLN A 159 -14.70 -18.99 4.82
CA GLN A 159 -15.79 -19.93 5.05
C GLN A 159 -15.30 -21.39 4.98
N ASN A 160 -14.48 -21.72 3.98
CA ASN A 160 -13.88 -23.06 3.88
C ASN A 160 -12.95 -23.37 5.06
N LEU A 161 -12.20 -22.37 5.57
CA LEU A 161 -11.37 -22.54 6.76
C LEU A 161 -12.21 -22.74 8.04
N THR A 162 -13.40 -22.13 8.12
CA THR A 162 -14.34 -22.38 9.21
C THR A 162 -14.90 -23.80 9.16
N GLU A 163 -15.22 -24.31 7.96
CA GLU A 163 -15.58 -25.73 7.78
C GLU A 163 -14.42 -26.67 8.15
N LEU A 164 -13.17 -26.32 7.82
CA LEU A 164 -11.98 -27.07 8.22
C LEU A 164 -11.81 -27.08 9.74
N GLN A 165 -12.07 -25.97 10.41
CA GLN A 165 -11.98 -25.87 11.86
C GLN A 165 -12.96 -26.82 12.56
N GLN A 166 -14.12 -27.05 11.95
CA GLN A 166 -15.20 -27.92 12.44
C GLN A 166 -15.14 -29.34 11.82
N LEU A 167 -13.97 -29.77 11.35
CA LEU A 167 -13.82 -31.06 10.70
C LEU A 167 -14.05 -32.20 11.73
N PRO A 168 -14.96 -33.15 11.47
CA PRO A 168 -15.27 -34.22 12.42
C PRO A 168 -14.04 -35.04 12.81
N GLY A 169 -13.80 -35.18 14.11
CA GLY A 169 -12.69 -35.93 14.69
C GLY A 169 -11.40 -35.13 14.89
N PHE A 170 -11.41 -33.83 14.58
CA PHE A 170 -10.26 -32.93 14.69
C PHE A 170 -10.56 -31.68 15.52
N GLU A 171 -11.73 -31.60 16.14
CA GLU A 171 -12.15 -30.47 16.98
C GLU A 171 -11.22 -30.30 18.20
N SER A 172 -10.73 -31.42 18.75
CA SER A 172 -9.85 -31.46 19.92
C SER A 172 -8.37 -31.64 19.59
N ASP A 173 -7.99 -31.76 18.30
CA ASP A 173 -6.59 -31.87 17.89
C ASP A 173 -5.95 -30.48 17.93
N ALA A 174 -5.19 -30.19 19.00
CA ALA A 174 -4.58 -28.88 19.23
C ALA A 174 -3.64 -28.44 18.09
N ALA A 175 -2.87 -29.37 17.51
CA ALA A 175 -1.94 -29.05 16.44
C ALA A 175 -2.70 -28.72 15.14
N TYR A 176 -3.74 -29.48 14.83
CA TYR A 176 -4.64 -29.21 13.70
C TYR A 176 -5.35 -27.86 13.87
N GLN A 177 -5.93 -27.59 15.04
CA GLN A 177 -6.64 -26.34 15.30
C GLN A 177 -5.72 -25.13 15.19
N GLN A 178 -4.48 -25.22 15.69
CA GLN A 178 -3.48 -24.16 15.55
C GLN A 178 -3.08 -23.91 14.09
N GLU A 179 -2.93 -24.97 13.29
CA GLU A 179 -2.65 -24.88 11.85
C GLU A 179 -3.75 -24.10 11.11
N ILE A 180 -5.02 -24.50 11.32
CA ILE A 180 -6.18 -23.85 10.69
C ILE A 180 -6.37 -22.41 11.19
N GLU A 181 -6.13 -22.14 12.47
CA GLU A 181 -6.19 -20.78 13.02
C GLU A 181 -5.12 -19.88 12.39
N THR A 182 -3.90 -20.38 12.20
CA THR A 182 -2.80 -19.62 11.59
C THR A 182 -3.13 -19.24 10.15
N LEU A 183 -3.67 -20.19 9.37
CA LEU A 183 -4.19 -19.92 8.02
C LEU A 183 -5.34 -18.92 8.06
N THR A 184 -6.27 -19.07 9.00
CA THR A 184 -7.42 -18.15 9.17
C THR A 184 -6.95 -16.72 9.42
N LYS A 185 -5.94 -16.51 10.26
CA LYS A 185 -5.34 -15.18 10.49
C LYS A 185 -4.72 -14.63 9.20
N ALA A 186 -3.97 -15.46 8.46
CA ALA A 186 -3.34 -15.03 7.20
C ALA A 186 -4.39 -14.54 6.20
N TYR A 187 -5.45 -15.32 5.98
CA TYR A 187 -6.53 -14.95 5.05
C TYR A 187 -7.41 -13.80 5.56
N ARG A 188 -7.55 -13.62 6.88
CA ARG A 188 -8.17 -12.42 7.45
C ARG A 188 -7.37 -11.16 7.16
N ALA A 189 -6.03 -11.24 7.13
CA ALA A 189 -5.19 -10.11 6.74
C ALA A 189 -5.55 -9.63 5.32
N PHE A 190 -5.53 -10.52 4.34
CA PHE A 190 -5.89 -10.17 2.96
C PHE A 190 -7.32 -9.62 2.83
N ARG A 191 -8.31 -10.25 3.50
CA ARG A 191 -9.69 -9.72 3.52
C ARG A 191 -9.74 -8.30 4.08
N CYS A 192 -9.09 -8.04 5.22
CA CYS A 192 -9.05 -6.70 5.83
C CYS A 192 -8.40 -5.67 4.92
N TYR A 193 -7.35 -6.04 4.18
CA TYR A 193 -6.69 -5.15 3.22
C TYR A 193 -7.63 -4.71 2.10
N TYR A 194 -8.36 -5.64 1.48
CA TYR A 194 -9.31 -5.25 0.43
C TYR A 194 -10.53 -4.50 0.98
N ILE A 195 -10.98 -4.79 2.20
CA ILE A 195 -11.99 -3.95 2.87
C ILE A 195 -11.46 -2.53 3.09
N ALA A 196 -10.19 -2.36 3.48
CA ALA A 196 -9.59 -1.04 3.61
C ALA A 196 -9.62 -0.28 2.28
N GLN A 197 -9.24 -0.92 1.16
CA GLN A 197 -9.34 -0.28 -0.16
C GLN A 197 -10.77 0.13 -0.54
N VAL A 198 -11.77 -0.67 -0.17
CA VAL A 198 -13.19 -0.30 -0.35
C VAL A 198 -13.52 0.95 0.47
N LEU A 199 -13.11 1.00 1.74
CA LEU A 199 -13.37 2.12 2.64
C LEU A 199 -12.66 3.40 2.18
N THR A 200 -11.43 3.29 1.67
CA THR A 200 -10.71 4.41 1.05
C THR A 200 -11.49 4.97 -0.13
N GLY A 201 -11.98 4.11 -1.03
CA GLY A 201 -12.82 4.55 -2.16
C GLY A 201 -14.17 5.13 -1.75
N LEU A 202 -14.63 4.89 -0.52
CA LEU A 202 -15.82 5.50 0.08
C LEU A 202 -15.49 6.73 0.95
N ARG A 203 -14.24 7.20 0.92
CA ARG A 203 -13.71 8.30 1.75
C ARG A 203 -13.87 8.09 3.26
N ARG A 204 -13.99 6.84 3.72
CA ARG A 204 -14.05 6.48 5.15
C ARG A 204 -12.64 6.22 5.69
N PHE A 205 -11.77 7.21 5.61
CA PHE A 205 -10.33 7.06 5.83
C PHE A 205 -9.96 6.56 7.22
N ARG A 206 -10.65 7.05 8.25
CA ARG A 206 -10.41 6.60 9.64
C ARG A 206 -10.67 5.11 9.82
N GLU A 207 -11.71 4.59 9.17
CA GLU A 207 -12.03 3.16 9.19
C GLU A 207 -11.08 2.35 8.31
N ALA A 208 -10.66 2.91 7.17
CA ALA A 208 -9.66 2.29 6.31
C ALA A 208 -8.34 2.08 7.06
N LEU A 209 -7.84 3.11 7.78
CA LEU A 209 -6.63 2.99 8.62
C LEU A 209 -6.80 1.94 9.72
N ALA A 210 -7.96 1.89 10.39
CA ALA A 210 -8.23 0.86 11.39
C ALA A 210 -8.20 -0.55 10.79
N MET A 211 -8.71 -0.74 9.57
CA MET A 211 -8.63 -2.02 8.85
C MET A 211 -7.19 -2.37 8.43
N LEU A 212 -6.39 -1.40 8.00
CA LEU A 212 -4.98 -1.59 7.68
C LEU A 212 -4.16 -1.97 8.92
N GLU A 213 -4.49 -1.43 10.09
CA GLU A 213 -3.86 -1.81 11.35
C GLU A 213 -4.18 -3.26 11.73
N ARG A 214 -5.44 -3.67 11.60
CA ARG A 214 -5.83 -5.09 11.79
C ARG A 214 -5.11 -6.00 10.81
N CYS A 215 -4.96 -5.57 9.56
CA CYS A 215 -4.22 -6.30 8.54
C CYS A 215 -2.75 -6.51 8.95
N SER A 216 -2.10 -5.46 9.48
CA SER A 216 -0.73 -5.51 9.98
C SER A 216 -0.57 -6.54 11.12
N ASN A 217 -1.47 -6.50 12.09
CA ASN A 217 -1.46 -7.41 13.24
C ASN A 217 -1.63 -8.87 12.81
N TYR A 218 -2.63 -9.17 11.97
CA TYR A 218 -2.82 -10.53 11.46
C TYR A 218 -1.62 -11.01 10.64
N SER A 219 -1.04 -10.15 9.80
CA SER A 219 0.15 -10.49 9.01
C SER A 219 1.37 -10.78 9.90
N ALA A 220 1.55 -10.00 10.97
CA ALA A 220 2.63 -10.20 11.92
C ALA A 220 2.46 -11.50 12.72
N GLU A 221 1.26 -11.75 13.26
CA GLU A 221 0.94 -12.97 13.99
C GLU A 221 1.12 -14.23 13.13
N SER A 222 0.58 -14.21 11.91
CA SER A 222 0.72 -15.34 10.97
C SER A 222 2.16 -15.64 10.59
N LEU A 223 2.99 -14.61 10.36
CA LEU A 223 4.41 -14.78 10.04
C LEU A 223 5.27 -15.15 11.25
N SER A 224 4.79 -14.90 12.48
CA SER A 224 5.48 -15.32 13.69
C SER A 224 5.32 -16.82 13.99
N THR A 225 4.32 -17.45 13.35
CA THR A 225 4.04 -18.88 13.46
C THR A 225 4.64 -19.62 12.26
N LYS A 226 4.94 -20.91 12.42
CA LYS A 226 5.44 -21.74 11.31
C LYS A 226 4.34 -21.95 10.26
N LEU A 227 4.52 -21.36 9.08
CA LEU A 227 3.71 -21.60 7.88
C LEU A 227 4.54 -22.43 6.88
N ASP A 228 4.04 -23.60 6.50
CA ASP A 228 4.74 -24.48 5.56
C ASP A 228 4.55 -24.06 4.09
N ASP A 229 3.48 -23.32 3.77
CA ASP A 229 3.23 -22.78 2.42
C ASP A 229 4.09 -21.54 2.13
N LYS A 230 5.18 -21.76 1.40
CA LYS A 230 6.12 -20.70 0.97
C LYS A 230 5.44 -19.61 0.14
N ARG A 231 4.48 -19.95 -0.72
CA ARG A 231 3.80 -18.97 -1.58
C ARG A 231 2.92 -18.04 -0.74
N LEU A 232 2.26 -18.58 0.28
CA LEU A 232 1.48 -17.79 1.23
C LEU A 232 2.39 -16.85 2.05
N VAL A 233 3.54 -17.35 2.51
CA VAL A 233 4.54 -16.54 3.23
C VAL A 233 5.04 -15.38 2.37
N GLU A 234 5.41 -15.63 1.12
CA GLU A 234 5.82 -14.59 0.17
C GLU A 234 4.70 -13.57 -0.08
N LYS A 235 3.45 -14.03 -0.28
CA LYS A 235 2.30 -13.14 -0.41
C LYS A 235 2.05 -12.28 0.84
N LEU A 236 2.21 -12.82 2.05
CA LEU A 236 2.08 -12.07 3.30
C LEU A 236 3.18 -11.02 3.46
N GLN A 237 4.41 -11.32 3.03
CA GLN A 237 5.50 -10.35 3.03
C GLN A 237 5.27 -9.21 2.04
N MET A 238 4.72 -9.51 0.86
CA MET A 238 4.28 -8.48 -0.09
C MET A 238 3.13 -7.65 0.49
N LEU A 239 2.14 -8.30 1.11
CA LEU A 239 1.02 -7.63 1.76
C LEU A 239 1.50 -6.62 2.81
N LYS A 240 2.54 -6.92 3.60
CA LYS A 240 3.10 -5.96 4.56
C LYS A 240 3.54 -4.64 3.91
N LYS A 241 4.20 -4.73 2.74
CA LYS A 241 4.62 -3.54 1.98
C LYS A 241 3.40 -2.79 1.43
N ASP A 242 2.42 -3.52 0.92
CA ASP A 242 1.18 -2.95 0.41
C ASP A 242 0.37 -2.24 1.51
N ILE A 243 0.33 -2.79 2.73
CA ILE A 243 -0.29 -2.14 3.90
C ILE A 243 0.40 -0.81 4.20
N GLU A 244 1.74 -0.79 4.25
CA GLU A 244 2.50 0.43 4.52
C GLU A 244 2.26 1.49 3.45
N SER A 245 2.33 1.11 2.16
CA SER A 245 2.00 2.01 1.05
C SER A 245 0.59 2.58 1.17
N CYS A 246 -0.39 1.71 1.39
CA CYS A 246 -1.80 2.12 1.49
C CYS A 246 -2.07 3.01 2.71
N LYS A 247 -1.34 2.83 3.83
CA LYS A 247 -1.44 3.74 4.99
C LYS A 247 -1.02 5.17 4.61
N PHE A 248 0.05 5.33 3.84
CA PHE A 248 0.49 6.65 3.36
C PHE A 248 -0.50 7.25 2.37
N GLU A 249 -1.01 6.45 1.43
CA GLU A 249 -2.04 6.89 0.47
C GLU A 249 -3.30 7.38 1.18
N VAL A 250 -3.85 6.57 2.10
CA VAL A 250 -5.04 6.94 2.87
C VAL A 250 -4.82 8.20 3.70
N HIS A 251 -3.63 8.36 4.29
CA HIS A 251 -3.32 9.55 5.06
C HIS A 251 -3.24 10.80 4.18
N ALA A 252 -2.58 10.72 3.02
CA ALA A 252 -2.54 11.81 2.05
C ALA A 252 -3.93 12.18 1.55
N ASP A 253 -4.74 11.19 1.16
CA ASP A 253 -6.11 11.40 0.70
C ASP A 253 -6.98 12.06 1.77
N SER A 254 -6.80 11.70 3.06
CA SER A 254 -7.55 12.32 4.15
C SER A 254 -7.23 13.80 4.36
N VAL A 255 -5.97 14.21 4.17
CA VAL A 255 -5.58 15.61 4.29
C VAL A 255 -6.11 16.42 3.11
N LEU A 256 -6.05 15.85 1.90
CA LEU A 256 -6.58 16.51 0.70
C LEU A 256 -8.11 16.68 0.75
N GLU A 257 -8.85 15.75 1.36
CA GLU A 257 -10.30 15.92 1.56
C GLU A 257 -10.62 17.02 2.57
N ASP A 258 -9.88 17.10 3.69
CA ASP A 258 -10.06 18.18 4.68
C ASP A 258 -9.81 19.57 4.06
N ASP A 259 -8.99 19.66 3.01
CA ASP A 259 -8.76 20.86 2.20
C ASP A 259 -9.91 21.09 1.19
N GLU A 260 -10.42 20.04 0.52
CA GLU A 260 -11.57 20.12 -0.39
C GLU A 260 -12.86 20.57 0.31
N ASP A 261 -13.14 20.09 1.52
CA ASP A 261 -14.33 20.48 2.29
C ASP A 261 -14.22 21.92 2.83
N GLN A 262 -13.02 22.37 3.20
CA GLN A 262 -12.76 23.79 3.49
C GLN A 262 -12.93 24.67 2.25
N ASP A 263 -12.51 24.17 1.09
CA ASP A 263 -12.72 24.83 -0.20
C ASP A 263 -14.17 24.73 -0.67
N GLU A 264 -14.96 23.72 -0.31
CA GLU A 264 -16.39 23.63 -0.62
C GLU A 264 -17.24 24.55 0.25
N ASP A 265 -16.96 24.64 1.56
CA ASP A 265 -17.55 25.67 2.42
C ASP A 265 -17.13 27.10 1.97
N MET A 266 -15.93 27.25 1.38
CA MET A 266 -15.50 28.48 0.72
C MET A 266 -16.04 28.63 -0.72
N LYS A 267 -16.46 27.56 -1.40
CA LYS A 267 -17.10 27.59 -2.73
C LYS A 267 -18.59 27.87 -2.65
N TYR A 268 -19.28 27.51 -1.58
CA TYR A 268 -20.60 28.09 -1.28
C TYR A 268 -20.48 29.56 -0.80
N ALA A 269 -19.27 29.98 -0.41
CA ALA A 269 -18.87 31.38 -0.34
C ALA A 269 -18.21 31.92 -1.62
N SER A 270 -18.20 31.21 -2.77
CA SER A 270 -17.62 31.69 -4.05
C SER A 270 -18.37 32.86 -4.70
N GLY A 271 -19.38 33.42 -4.02
CA GLY A 271 -19.87 34.76 -4.28
C GLY A 271 -19.02 35.87 -3.65
N LYS A 272 -18.10 35.57 -2.75
CA LYS A 272 -17.10 36.52 -2.29
C LYS A 272 -15.88 36.36 -3.19
N SER A 273 -15.87 37.15 -4.27
CA SER A 273 -14.59 37.59 -4.86
C SER A 273 -13.66 37.90 -3.70
N TYR A 274 -12.48 37.29 -3.64
CA TYR A 274 -11.42 37.75 -2.75
C TYR A 274 -11.24 39.25 -3.05
N LYS A 275 -11.85 40.11 -2.24
CA LYS A 275 -11.83 41.57 -2.44
C LYS A 275 -10.48 42.16 -2.07
N ASP A 276 -9.61 41.34 -1.48
CA ASP A 276 -8.27 41.70 -1.09
C ASP A 276 -7.37 41.72 -2.33
N LYS A 277 -7.05 42.93 -2.82
CA LYS A 277 -6.23 43.17 -4.01
C LYS A 277 -4.73 43.12 -3.71
N LYS A 278 -4.32 42.45 -2.63
CA LYS A 278 -2.90 42.29 -2.31
C LYS A 278 -2.19 41.58 -3.47
N PRO A 279 -1.04 42.10 -3.92
CA PRO A 279 -0.24 41.41 -4.91
C PRO A 279 0.24 40.06 -4.35
N LEU A 280 0.49 39.08 -5.23
CA LEU A 280 0.90 37.72 -4.84
C LEU A 280 2.09 37.71 -3.85
N VAL A 281 3.05 38.62 -4.01
CA VAL A 281 4.22 38.75 -3.14
C VAL A 281 3.87 38.99 -1.66
N ASP A 282 2.74 39.62 -1.37
CA ASP A 282 2.33 40.00 -0.01
C ASP A 282 1.48 38.89 0.67
N ARG A 283 1.33 37.72 0.01
CA ARG A 283 0.48 36.60 0.45
C ARG A 283 1.04 35.23 0.06
N LEU A 284 2.37 35.05 0.13
CA LEU A 284 3.04 33.81 -0.29
C LEU A 284 2.75 32.61 0.63
N ASP A 285 2.26 32.87 1.82
CA ASP A 285 1.83 31.92 2.84
C ASP A 285 0.38 31.43 2.65
N GLU A 286 -0.37 32.03 1.72
CA GLU A 286 -1.78 31.71 1.47
C GLU A 286 -1.97 31.16 0.04
N TYR A 287 -2.41 29.90 -0.07
CA TYR A 287 -2.83 29.33 -1.35
C TYR A 287 -4.19 29.93 -1.77
N ARG A 288 -4.25 30.50 -2.97
CA ARG A 288 -5.49 31.01 -3.58
C ARG A 288 -5.48 30.73 -5.08
N GLU A 289 -6.57 30.17 -5.61
CA GLU A 289 -6.78 30.06 -7.05
C GLU A 289 -7.01 31.45 -7.68
N ASP A 290 -5.92 32.09 -8.10
CA ASP A 290 -5.95 33.44 -8.69
C ASP A 290 -5.85 33.38 -10.21
N THR A 291 -7.01 33.34 -10.87
CA THR A 291 -7.11 33.37 -12.34
C THR A 291 -6.57 34.67 -12.96
N GLN A 292 -6.38 35.75 -12.19
CA GLN A 292 -5.77 36.98 -12.70
C GLN A 292 -4.29 36.79 -13.06
N VAL A 293 -3.61 35.82 -12.47
CA VAL A 293 -2.20 35.50 -12.78
C VAL A 293 -2.05 35.02 -14.24
N LEU A 294 -3.11 34.46 -14.84
CA LEU A 294 -3.13 34.00 -16.22
C LEU A 294 -3.50 35.11 -17.23
N THR A 295 -3.82 36.32 -16.75
CA THR A 295 -4.22 37.43 -17.62
C THR A 295 -3.02 38.25 -18.08
N LYS A 296 -3.25 39.19 -19.01
CA LYS A 296 -2.21 40.10 -19.52
C LYS A 296 -1.68 41.08 -18.46
N ASN A 297 -2.40 41.29 -17.36
CA ASN A 297 -2.04 42.22 -16.29
C ASN A 297 -2.13 41.53 -14.92
N PRO A 298 -1.20 40.61 -14.61
CA PRO A 298 -1.27 39.84 -13.38
C PRO A 298 -0.84 40.68 -12.16
N ASN A 299 -1.59 40.58 -11.06
CA ASN A 299 -1.29 41.30 -9.81
C ASN A 299 -0.25 40.55 -8.95
N VAL A 300 0.97 40.38 -9.48
CA VAL A 300 2.04 39.60 -8.82
C VAL A 300 2.87 40.45 -7.86
N TYR A 301 3.28 41.63 -8.31
CA TYR A 301 4.14 42.56 -7.58
C TYR A 301 3.84 43.98 -8.08
N LYS A 302 3.93 44.97 -7.19
CA LYS A 302 3.70 46.38 -7.55
C LYS A 302 4.93 46.96 -8.24
N MET A 303 4.80 47.33 -9.51
CA MET A 303 5.85 47.99 -10.29
C MET A 303 5.45 49.45 -10.63
N PRO A 304 6.35 50.43 -10.44
CA PRO A 304 7.66 50.32 -9.79
C PRO A 304 7.54 50.05 -8.28
N PRO A 305 8.60 49.53 -7.63
CA PRO A 305 8.63 49.36 -6.17
C PRO A 305 8.28 50.67 -5.45
N SER A 306 7.59 50.57 -4.32
CA SER A 306 7.27 51.75 -3.51
C SER A 306 8.58 52.42 -3.02
N MET A 307 8.65 53.75 -3.12
CA MET A 307 9.80 54.51 -2.61
C MET A 307 9.84 54.41 -1.08
N GLU A 308 10.98 54.00 -0.53
CA GLU A 308 11.22 53.98 0.90
C GLU A 308 12.16 55.13 1.30
N ALA A 309 11.94 55.69 2.48
CA ALA A 309 12.81 56.73 3.02
C ALA A 309 14.17 56.12 3.37
N ILE A 310 15.18 56.45 2.57
CA ILE A 310 16.56 56.11 2.89
C ILE A 310 17.03 57.07 3.98
N PRO A 311 17.53 56.61 5.13
CA PRO A 311 18.09 57.51 6.13
C PRO A 311 19.19 58.35 5.49
N CYS A 312 19.08 59.68 5.62
CA CYS A 312 20.05 60.61 5.08
C CYS A 312 21.45 60.23 5.57
N LYS A 313 22.43 60.33 4.67
CA LYS A 313 23.86 60.14 5.00
C LYS A 313 24.18 60.88 6.30
N PRO A 314 24.76 60.20 7.32
CA PRO A 314 25.11 60.84 8.58
C PRO A 314 25.95 62.10 8.35
N LEU A 315 25.66 63.16 9.09
CA LEU A 315 26.48 64.36 9.09
C LEU A 315 27.88 64.00 9.59
N PHE A 316 28.88 64.14 8.73
CA PHE A 316 30.29 63.94 9.06
C PHE A 316 31.02 65.27 8.89
N PHE A 317 31.50 65.84 9.99
CA PHE A 317 32.25 67.10 9.98
C PHE A 317 33.75 66.80 10.01
N ASP A 318 34.50 67.40 9.10
CA ASP A 318 35.97 67.37 9.16
C ASP A 318 36.45 68.39 10.21
N LEU A 319 36.59 67.92 11.45
CA LEU A 319 37.10 68.73 12.54
C LEU A 319 38.62 68.97 12.44
N ALA A 320 39.35 68.17 11.66
CA ALA A 320 40.81 68.32 11.53
C ALA A 320 41.18 69.64 10.84
N CYS A 321 40.33 70.12 9.94
CA CYS A 321 40.49 71.42 9.29
C CYS A 321 40.55 72.59 10.30
N ASN A 322 39.83 72.50 11.43
CA ASN A 322 39.87 73.52 12.48
C ASN A 322 41.23 73.61 13.20
N PHE A 323 42.04 72.55 13.12
CA PHE A 323 43.37 72.49 13.75
C PHE A 323 44.50 72.84 12.78
N VAL A 324 44.18 73.26 11.55
CA VAL A 324 45.17 73.79 10.60
C VAL A 324 45.48 75.23 10.99
N GLU A 325 46.39 75.38 11.94
CA GLU A 325 46.92 76.67 12.37
C GLU A 325 48.33 76.87 11.81
N PHE A 326 48.72 78.14 11.57
CA PHE A 326 50.11 78.41 11.26
C PHE A 326 50.99 78.04 12.46
N PRO A 327 52.19 77.47 12.23
CA PRO A 327 53.13 77.27 13.31
C PRO A 327 53.48 78.63 13.94
N ASN A 328 53.84 78.65 15.21
CA ASN A 328 54.35 79.88 15.81
C ASN A 328 55.59 80.35 15.03
N LEU A 329 55.53 81.58 14.50
CA LEU A 329 56.59 82.19 13.68
C LEU A 329 57.43 83.20 14.48
N ASP A 330 57.29 83.31 15.80
CA ASP A 330 58.01 84.28 16.65
C ASP A 330 59.54 84.24 16.44
N ASP A 331 60.09 83.04 16.21
CA ASP A 331 61.53 82.81 15.93
C ASP A 331 61.95 83.27 14.52
N LYS A 332 60.99 83.38 13.58
CA LYS A 332 61.21 83.80 12.18
C LYS A 332 60.94 85.29 11.97
N THR A 333 60.08 85.89 12.78
CA THR A 333 59.69 87.31 12.70
C THR A 333 60.55 88.22 13.59
N GLY A 334 61.47 87.66 14.38
CA GLY A 334 62.29 88.41 15.34
C GLY A 334 61.50 89.00 16.51
N ALA A 335 60.24 88.56 16.68
CA ALA A 335 59.38 88.98 17.79
C ALA A 335 59.87 88.46 19.16
N ALA A 336 60.62 87.35 19.16
CA ALA A 336 61.31 86.84 20.36
C ALA A 336 62.47 87.75 20.81
N ASP A 337 63.16 88.41 19.86
CA ASP A 337 64.33 89.26 20.13
C ASP A 337 63.99 90.75 20.33
N SER A 338 62.80 91.19 19.92
CA SER A 338 62.34 92.59 20.02
C SER A 338 61.69 92.97 21.36
N LYS A 339 61.79 92.12 22.40
CA LYS A 339 61.53 92.51 23.80
C LYS A 339 62.72 93.21 24.48
N LYS A 340 63.87 93.39 23.80
CA LYS A 340 65.02 94.13 24.32
C LYS A 340 65.39 95.32 23.41
N GLN A 341 65.09 96.53 23.88
CA GLN A 341 65.39 97.85 23.28
C GLN A 341 64.52 98.20 22.06
N GLY A 342 63.87 99.35 21.93
CA GLY A 342 63.92 100.61 22.65
C GLY A 342 63.22 101.65 21.77
N ALA A 343 62.49 102.57 22.39
CA ALA A 343 61.52 103.48 21.80
C ALA A 343 62.06 104.50 20.77
N GLY A 344 61.17 104.99 19.91
CA GLY A 344 61.29 106.25 19.16
C GLY A 344 60.48 106.24 17.86
N LEU A 345 59.21 106.66 17.84
CA LEU A 345 58.66 108.02 17.69
C LEU A 345 58.79 108.64 16.27
N THR A 346 57.62 109.00 15.72
CA THR A 346 57.33 109.87 14.55
C THR A 346 57.65 109.24 13.18
N GLY A 347 56.84 109.33 12.13
CA GLY A 347 55.64 110.09 11.81
C GLY A 347 55.58 110.30 10.29
N LEU A 348 54.37 110.33 9.72
CA LEU A 348 53.98 111.05 8.49
C LEU A 348 54.25 110.45 7.07
N VAL A 349 53.11 110.07 6.44
CA VAL A 349 52.56 110.56 5.13
C VAL A 349 52.77 109.76 3.84
N LYS A 350 51.64 109.71 3.07
CA LYS A 350 51.39 109.36 1.64
C LYS A 350 51.33 107.85 1.31
N GLY A 351 50.24 107.23 0.88
CA GLY A 351 49.02 107.69 0.20
C GLY A 351 49.20 107.78 -1.31
N PHE A 352 48.67 106.83 -2.11
CA PHE A 352 48.01 107.07 -3.43
C PHE A 352 47.49 105.78 -4.12
N LEU A 353 46.27 105.87 -4.69
CA LEU A 353 45.51 104.95 -5.58
C LEU A 353 44.98 103.61 -5.01
N GLY A 354 43.68 103.30 -4.91
CA GLY A 354 42.46 104.00 -5.32
C GLY A 354 41.87 103.53 -6.67
N TRP A 355 40.94 102.57 -6.63
CA TRP A 355 39.72 102.35 -7.46
C TRP A 355 39.33 100.86 -7.40
N GLY A 356 38.09 100.41 -7.23
CA GLY A 356 36.78 101.05 -7.23
C GLY A 356 35.74 100.04 -6.74
N LYS A 357 34.67 100.59 -6.17
CA LYS A 357 33.61 99.97 -5.39
C LYS A 357 32.35 99.80 -6.27
N SER A 358 31.42 98.98 -5.78
CA SER A 358 29.96 99.01 -6.03
C SER A 358 29.47 98.44 -7.37
N ASP A 359 28.32 97.78 -7.46
CA ASP A 359 27.20 97.64 -6.52
C ASP A 359 26.26 96.49 -6.95
N LYS A 360 25.47 96.05 -5.96
CA LYS A 360 24.22 95.28 -5.98
C LYS A 360 24.25 93.76 -6.02
#